data_AF-A0A9E2UCY0-F1
#
_entry.id   AF-A0A9E2UCY0-F1
#
_cell.length_a   1.000
_cell.length_b   1.000
_cell.length_c   1.000
_cell.angle_alpha   90.00
_cell.angle_beta   90.00
_cell.angle_gamma   90.00
#
_symmetry.space_group_name_H-M   'P 1'
#
loop_
_entity.id
_entity.type
_entity.pdbx_description
1 polymer ?
#
loop_
_entity_poly.entity_id
_entity_poly.type
_entity_poly.pdbx_seq_one_letter_code
_entity_poly.pdbx_strand_id
1 'polypeptide(L)'
;MVGGWVCCVIAVVDRVWGNAMRKIVLAAALFAAASSQGVSAADKQCYSAADVEAEQAILFQTNLMVISSACKDTIYGEFRARNSDAIIRYQKAMIDHFRRAGSRNAQSEFDRWNTSLANEISLKQGALPMAQVCQQVAEMRKLASTLDAKGLHDYAVAKATSAADSHPRCSK
;
A
#
# COMPACT_ATOMS: atom_id res chain seq x y z
N MET A 1 0.92 -14.09 -49.56
CA MET A 1 -0.12 -14.00 -48.51
C MET A 1 0.58 -13.56 -47.22
N VAL A 2 0.63 -12.24 -46.99
CA VAL A 2 -0.16 -11.40 -46.04
C VAL A 2 0.37 -11.56 -44.61
N GLY A 3 0.81 -10.55 -43.87
CA GLY A 3 0.86 -9.09 -44.01
C GLY A 3 1.54 -8.56 -42.72
N GLY A 4 1.95 -7.31 -42.57
CA GLY A 4 1.64 -6.09 -43.29
C GLY A 4 1.66 -4.93 -42.28
N TRP A 5 1.79 -3.72 -42.85
CA TRP A 5 1.49 -2.39 -42.28
C TRP A 5 2.68 -1.62 -41.70
N VAL A 6 3.30 -0.67 -42.45
CA VAL A 6 2.82 0.68 -42.83
C VAL A 6 2.93 1.60 -41.59
N CYS A 7 3.61 2.75 -41.57
CA CYS A 7 3.69 3.89 -42.48
C CYS A 7 4.97 4.68 -42.11
N CYS A 8 5.80 5.10 -43.07
CA CYS A 8 5.75 6.44 -43.66
C CYS A 8 5.81 7.58 -42.62
N VAL A 9 6.95 8.26 -42.48
CA VAL A 9 7.01 9.73 -42.43
C VAL A 9 8.40 10.20 -42.93
N ILE A 10 8.41 10.59 -44.21
CA ILE A 10 8.98 11.85 -44.73
C ILE A 10 10.50 12.06 -44.54
N ALA A 11 11.23 11.56 -45.53
CA ALA A 11 12.45 12.21 -46.02
C ALA A 11 12.06 13.46 -46.81
N VAL A 12 12.18 14.64 -46.19
CA VAL A 12 12.26 15.93 -46.86
C VAL A 12 13.39 16.69 -46.18
N VAL A 13 14.50 16.81 -46.89
CA VAL A 13 15.36 18.00 -47.04
C VAL A 13 16.62 17.47 -47.73
N ASP A 14 16.52 17.43 -49.05
CA ASP A 14 17.68 17.29 -49.94
C ASP A 14 18.25 18.69 -50.21
N ARG A 15 19.56 18.75 -50.49
CA ARG A 15 20.38 19.89 -50.95
C ARG A 15 20.72 21.00 -49.95
N VAL A 16 22.01 21.11 -49.64
CA VAL A 16 22.92 22.26 -49.88
C VAL A 16 24.30 21.81 -49.37
N TRP A 17 25.19 21.37 -50.25
CA TRP A 17 26.36 22.14 -50.72
C TRP A 17 27.48 22.27 -49.67
N GLY A 18 28.67 21.75 -50.02
CA GLY A 18 29.93 22.36 -49.58
C GLY A 18 30.67 21.63 -48.46
N ASN A 19 31.79 21.02 -48.84
CA ASN A 19 32.90 20.61 -47.98
C ASN A 19 33.14 21.54 -46.78
N ALA A 20 32.86 21.05 -45.58
CA ALA A 20 33.49 21.53 -44.35
C ALA A 20 34.05 20.31 -43.62
N MET A 21 35.22 19.90 -44.09
CA MET A 21 36.03 18.85 -43.48
C MET A 21 36.54 19.31 -42.10
N ARG A 22 36.63 18.34 -41.19
CA ARG A 22 37.39 18.32 -39.91
C ARG A 22 36.71 18.97 -38.70
N LYS A 23 36.73 18.19 -37.60
CA LYS A 23 36.20 18.45 -36.26
C LYS A 23 34.70 18.15 -36.25
N ILE A 24 34.27 16.94 -35.91
CA ILE A 24 34.14 16.48 -34.52
C ILE A 24 34.23 14.95 -34.53
N VAL A 25 35.41 14.41 -34.25
CA VAL A 25 35.56 13.09 -33.62
C VAL A 25 35.71 13.38 -32.14
N LEU A 26 35.11 12.54 -31.29
CA LEU A 26 35.14 12.53 -29.81
C LEU A 26 33.87 13.07 -29.14
N ALA A 27 32.90 12.19 -28.89
CA ALA A 27 32.23 12.04 -27.59
C ALA A 27 31.05 11.04 -27.72
N ALA A 28 31.35 9.75 -27.93
CA ALA A 28 30.34 8.69 -27.89
C ALA A 28 30.91 7.46 -27.17
N ALA A 29 31.21 7.59 -25.88
CA ALA A 29 31.54 6.45 -25.03
C ALA A 29 31.51 6.81 -23.52
N LEU A 30 30.41 7.33 -23.00
CA LEU A 30 30.23 7.50 -21.54
C LEU A 30 28.75 7.38 -21.17
N PHE A 31 28.14 6.21 -21.36
CA PHE A 31 26.88 5.84 -20.70
C PHE A 31 26.76 4.31 -20.66
N ALA A 32 27.54 3.66 -19.81
CA ALA A 32 27.40 2.22 -19.56
C ALA A 32 27.82 1.88 -18.12
N ALA A 33 27.09 2.40 -17.13
CA ALA A 33 27.09 1.89 -15.75
C ALA A 33 25.92 2.47 -14.95
N ALA A 34 24.70 2.32 -15.46
CA ALA A 34 23.53 2.32 -14.59
C ALA A 34 22.98 0.90 -14.60
N SER A 35 23.58 0.04 -13.79
CA SER A 35 23.00 -1.24 -13.41
C SER A 35 21.73 -0.96 -12.62
N SER A 36 20.62 -0.75 -13.33
CA SER A 36 19.30 -0.93 -12.79
C SER A 36 19.20 -2.41 -12.39
N GLN A 37 19.44 -2.68 -11.11
CA GLN A 37 18.99 -3.92 -10.50
C GLN A 37 17.47 -3.96 -10.73
N GLY A 38 17.06 -4.73 -11.73
CA GLY A 38 15.67 -4.96 -12.03
C GLY A 38 15.09 -5.69 -10.85
N VAL A 39 14.40 -4.96 -9.98
CA VAL A 39 13.44 -5.51 -9.03
C VAL A 39 12.54 -6.43 -9.84
N SER A 40 12.67 -7.74 -9.64
CA SER A 40 11.92 -8.74 -10.37
C SER A 40 10.43 -8.44 -10.22
N ALA A 41 9.62 -8.70 -11.23
CA ALA A 41 8.18 -8.43 -11.16
C ALA A 41 7.50 -9.09 -9.95
N ALA A 42 8.11 -10.14 -9.38
CA ALA A 42 7.68 -10.81 -8.15
C ALA A 42 7.85 -9.98 -6.86
N ASP A 43 8.81 -9.04 -6.80
CA ASP A 43 9.04 -8.18 -5.63
C ASP A 43 8.04 -7.02 -5.55
N LYS A 44 7.26 -6.79 -6.62
CA LYS A 44 6.25 -5.72 -6.70
C LYS A 44 4.90 -6.13 -6.10
N GLN A 45 4.78 -7.28 -5.47
CA GLN A 45 3.50 -7.77 -4.92
C GLN A 45 3.67 -8.51 -3.59
N CYS A 46 4.83 -8.40 -2.98
CA CYS A 46 5.15 -9.17 -1.79
C CYS A 46 5.00 -8.33 -0.51
N TYR A 47 4.53 -8.97 0.55
CA TYR A 47 4.46 -8.38 1.88
C TYR A 47 5.76 -8.65 2.64
N SER A 48 6.32 -7.60 3.25
CA SER A 48 7.31 -7.73 4.30
C SER A 48 6.63 -8.04 5.64
N ALA A 49 7.39 -8.51 6.63
CA ALA A 49 6.84 -8.74 7.98
C ALA A 49 6.23 -7.46 8.58
N ALA A 50 6.85 -6.30 8.31
CA ALA A 50 6.36 -5.00 8.74
C ALA A 50 5.05 -4.58 8.02
N ASP A 51 4.87 -5.01 6.77
CA ASP A 51 3.61 -4.74 6.03
C ASP A 51 2.47 -5.54 6.64
N VAL A 52 2.69 -6.82 6.96
CA VAL A 52 1.65 -7.66 7.61
C VAL A 52 1.31 -7.10 8.99
N GLU A 53 2.30 -6.72 9.79
CA GLU A 53 2.07 -6.07 11.09
C GLU A 53 1.23 -4.79 10.93
N ALA A 54 1.64 -3.91 10.01
CA ALA A 54 0.94 -2.67 9.75
C ALA A 54 -0.50 -2.92 9.34
N GLU A 55 -0.73 -3.84 8.41
CA GLU A 55 -2.06 -4.25 8.00
C GLU A 55 -2.91 -4.69 9.19
N GLN A 56 -2.41 -5.55 10.08
CA GLN A 56 -3.17 -5.99 11.26
C GLN A 56 -3.54 -4.85 12.21
N ALA A 57 -2.65 -3.86 12.37
CA ALA A 57 -2.96 -2.66 13.15
C ALA A 57 -4.03 -1.78 12.46
N ILE A 58 -3.96 -1.60 11.13
CA ILE A 58 -4.97 -0.87 10.37
C ILE A 58 -6.32 -1.60 10.41
N LEU A 59 -6.33 -2.93 10.28
CA LEU A 59 -7.52 -3.77 10.40
C LEU A 59 -8.22 -3.57 11.75
N PHE A 60 -7.44 -3.57 12.83
CA PHE A 60 -7.97 -3.34 14.17
C PHE A 60 -8.61 -1.96 14.33
N GLN A 61 -7.90 -0.89 13.94
CA GLN A 61 -8.44 0.47 14.09
C GLN A 61 -9.68 0.69 13.21
N THR A 62 -9.69 0.15 11.99
CA THR A 62 -10.80 0.36 11.05
C THR A 62 -12.03 -0.40 11.52
N ASN A 63 -11.85 -1.60 12.07
CA ASN A 63 -12.93 -2.33 12.70
C ASN A 63 -13.46 -1.59 13.94
N LEU A 64 -12.56 -1.09 14.80
CA LEU A 64 -12.95 -0.32 15.97
C LEU A 64 -13.70 0.96 15.60
N MET A 65 -13.28 1.67 14.55
CA MET A 65 -13.96 2.86 14.04
C MET A 65 -15.42 2.56 13.65
N VAL A 66 -15.64 1.50 12.85
CA VAL A 66 -16.99 1.10 12.42
C VAL A 66 -17.83 0.68 13.61
N ILE A 67 -17.27 -0.12 14.53
CA ILE A 67 -17.95 -0.57 15.75
C ILE A 67 -18.35 0.61 16.64
N SER A 68 -17.44 1.53 16.93
CA SER A 68 -17.73 2.71 17.76
C SER A 68 -18.81 3.59 17.13
N SER A 69 -18.83 3.68 15.80
CA SER A 69 -19.92 4.37 15.08
C SER A 69 -21.27 3.66 15.26
N ALA A 70 -21.31 2.35 15.05
CA ALA A 70 -22.52 1.54 15.20
C ALA A 70 -23.06 1.54 16.65
N CYS A 71 -22.16 1.44 17.63
CA CYS A 71 -22.49 1.42 19.06
C CYS A 71 -22.61 2.81 19.69
N LYS A 72 -22.35 3.88 18.92
CA LYS A 72 -22.43 5.29 19.34
C LYS A 72 -21.61 5.59 20.61
N ASP A 73 -20.34 5.16 20.63
CA ASP A 73 -19.43 5.39 21.75
C ASP A 73 -18.16 6.17 21.39
N THR A 74 -17.35 6.51 22.39
CA THR A 74 -16.12 7.30 22.26
C THR A 74 -14.85 6.46 22.15
N ILE A 75 -14.95 5.12 22.19
CA ILE A 75 -13.79 4.23 22.40
C ILE A 75 -12.76 4.40 21.27
N TYR A 76 -13.21 4.45 20.01
CA TYR A 76 -12.32 4.72 18.89
C TYR A 76 -11.61 6.08 19.00
N GLY A 77 -12.32 7.13 19.41
CA GLY A 77 -11.75 8.46 19.58
C GLY A 77 -10.62 8.49 20.62
N GLU A 78 -10.86 7.84 21.76
CA GLU A 78 -9.87 7.71 22.84
C GLU A 78 -8.69 6.82 22.45
N PHE A 79 -8.96 5.67 21.81
CA PHE A 79 -7.93 4.79 21.27
C PHE A 79 -7.03 5.53 20.28
N ARG A 80 -7.62 6.25 19.33
CA ARG A 80 -6.88 7.03 18.32
C ARG A 80 -6.05 8.14 18.96
N ALA A 81 -6.58 8.81 19.98
CA ALA A 81 -5.84 9.84 20.71
C ALA A 81 -4.62 9.27 21.45
N ARG A 82 -4.75 8.10 22.09
CA ARG A 82 -3.63 7.41 22.77
C ARG A 82 -2.58 6.86 21.81
N ASN A 83 -2.99 6.48 20.60
CA ASN A 83 -2.16 5.70 19.66
C ASN A 83 -1.82 6.48 18.37
N SER A 84 -1.99 7.80 18.33
CA SER A 84 -1.86 8.62 17.11
C SER A 84 -0.57 8.35 16.34
N ASP A 85 0.56 8.36 17.05
CA ASP A 85 1.88 8.23 16.43
C ASP A 85 2.11 6.81 15.91
N ALA A 86 1.60 5.79 16.61
CA ALA A 86 1.65 4.40 16.15
C ALA A 86 0.81 4.20 14.90
N ILE A 87 -0.41 4.75 14.89
CA ILE A 87 -1.31 4.70 13.73
C ILE A 87 -0.66 5.34 12.51
N ILE A 88 -0.06 6.53 12.65
CA ILE A 88 0.63 7.21 11.54
C ILE A 88 1.78 6.36 10.99
N ARG A 89 2.56 5.70 11.86
CA ARG A 89 3.63 4.81 11.43
C ARG A 89 3.10 3.63 10.62
N TYR A 90 2.01 3.00 11.05
CA TYR A 90 1.39 1.88 10.33
C TYR A 90 0.77 2.31 9.00
N GLN A 91 0.14 3.49 8.95
CA GLN A 91 -0.35 4.05 7.69
C GLN A 91 0.79 4.27 6.71
N LYS A 92 1.90 4.87 7.18
CA LYS A 92 3.09 5.08 6.35
C LYS A 92 3.68 3.77 5.84
N ALA A 93 3.75 2.73 6.68
CA ALA A 93 4.23 1.41 6.25
C ALA A 93 3.38 0.83 5.10
N MET A 94 2.04 0.93 5.21
CA MET A 94 1.14 0.46 4.14
C MET A 94 1.22 1.32 2.87
N ILE A 95 1.36 2.65 3.01
CA ILE A 95 1.60 3.53 1.86
C ILE A 95 2.93 3.14 1.17
N ASP A 96 3.97 2.85 1.94
CA ASP A 96 5.25 2.39 1.41
C ASP A 96 5.14 1.03 0.73
N HIS A 97 4.30 0.12 1.24
CA HIS A 97 3.95 -1.13 0.57
C HIS A 97 3.32 -0.85 -0.81
N PHE A 98 2.26 -0.04 -0.89
CA PHE A 98 1.61 0.28 -2.17
C PHE A 98 2.55 0.98 -3.16
N ARG A 99 3.49 1.78 -2.65
CA ARG A 99 4.55 2.41 -3.47
C ARG A 99 5.51 1.37 -4.05
N ARG A 100 5.99 0.42 -3.24
CA ARG A 100 6.82 -0.70 -3.73
C ARG A 100 6.05 -1.60 -4.70
N ALA A 101 4.74 -1.71 -4.50
CA ALA A 101 3.86 -2.46 -5.38
C ALA A 101 3.58 -1.81 -6.75
N GLY A 102 4.16 -0.63 -7.01
CA GLY A 102 4.07 0.05 -8.30
C GLY A 102 2.86 0.98 -8.44
N SER A 103 2.17 1.30 -7.34
CA SER A 103 1.10 2.31 -7.38
C SER A 103 1.65 3.67 -7.82
N ARG A 104 1.00 4.29 -8.81
CA ARG A 104 1.33 5.64 -9.28
C ARG A 104 1.04 6.71 -8.22
N ASN A 105 0.07 6.45 -7.33
CA ASN A 105 -0.27 7.29 -6.19
C ASN A 105 -0.58 6.38 -4.99
N ALA A 106 0.46 6.08 -4.22
CA ALA A 106 0.39 5.14 -3.11
C ALA A 106 -0.54 5.60 -1.98
N GLN A 107 -0.63 6.92 -1.72
CA GLN A 107 -1.58 7.47 -0.76
C GLN A 107 -3.01 7.22 -1.18
N SER A 108 -3.35 7.55 -2.44
CA SER A 108 -4.70 7.31 -2.96
C SER A 108 -5.06 5.83 -2.96
N GLU A 109 -4.08 4.95 -3.18
CA GLU A 109 -4.36 3.51 -3.12
C GLU A 109 -4.55 3.01 -1.68
N PHE A 110 -3.74 3.50 -0.75
CA PHE A 110 -3.96 3.25 0.67
C PHE A 110 -5.36 3.71 1.12
N ASP A 111 -5.79 4.91 0.73
CA ASP A 111 -7.10 5.45 1.10
C ASP A 111 -8.26 4.62 0.53
N ARG A 112 -8.13 4.17 -0.73
CA ARG A 112 -9.11 3.27 -1.36
C ARG A 112 -9.18 1.93 -0.64
N TRP A 113 -8.04 1.31 -0.36
CA TRP A 113 -7.96 0.04 0.36
C TRP A 113 -8.54 0.15 1.78
N ASN A 114 -8.19 1.21 2.52
CA ASN A 114 -8.74 1.40 3.87
C ASN A 114 -10.26 1.66 3.83
N THR A 115 -10.76 2.31 2.77
CA THR A 115 -12.20 2.50 2.54
C THR A 115 -12.90 1.18 2.22
N SER A 116 -12.32 0.33 1.35
CA SER A 116 -12.90 -0.98 1.04
C SER A 116 -13.00 -1.86 2.29
N LEU A 117 -11.96 -1.84 3.12
CA LEU A 117 -11.96 -2.52 4.40
C LEU A 117 -13.09 -2.05 5.33
N ALA A 118 -13.26 -0.73 5.49
CA ALA A 118 -14.34 -0.17 6.30
C ALA A 118 -15.72 -0.59 5.78
N ASN A 119 -15.90 -0.61 4.46
CA ASN A 119 -17.14 -1.05 3.82
C ASN A 119 -17.41 -2.54 4.05
N GLU A 120 -16.40 -3.40 3.90
CA GLU A 120 -16.52 -4.84 4.14
C GLU A 120 -16.93 -5.13 5.59
N ILE A 121 -16.28 -4.47 6.56
CA ILE A 121 -16.63 -4.58 7.98
C ILE A 121 -18.05 -4.08 8.23
N SER A 122 -18.44 -2.95 7.65
CA SER A 122 -19.79 -2.39 7.80
C SER A 122 -20.85 -3.31 7.23
N LEU A 123 -20.62 -3.92 6.06
CA LEU A 123 -21.53 -4.89 5.46
C LEU A 123 -21.69 -6.12 6.33
N LYS A 124 -20.60 -6.65 6.89
CA LYS A 124 -20.63 -7.79 7.79
C LYS A 124 -21.44 -7.50 9.06
N GLN A 125 -21.28 -6.31 9.64
CA GLN A 125 -22.01 -5.90 10.84
C GLN A 125 -23.46 -5.53 10.56
N GLY A 126 -23.76 -4.95 9.39
CA GLY A 126 -25.10 -4.58 8.97
C GLY A 126 -26.04 -5.77 8.75
N ALA A 127 -25.51 -6.98 8.66
CA ALA A 127 -26.30 -8.22 8.63
C ALA A 127 -26.92 -8.60 9.99
N LEU A 128 -26.52 -7.95 11.08
CA LEU A 128 -26.96 -8.24 12.44
C LEU A 128 -27.70 -7.04 13.07
N PRO A 129 -28.66 -7.28 13.98
CA PRO A 129 -29.20 -6.21 14.82
C PRO A 129 -28.08 -5.50 15.60
N MET A 130 -28.12 -4.17 15.67
CA MET A 130 -27.06 -3.37 16.31
C MET A 130 -26.80 -3.76 17.77
N ALA A 131 -27.85 -4.09 18.53
CA ALA A 131 -27.70 -4.56 19.90
C ALA A 131 -26.85 -5.85 19.97
N GLN A 132 -27.02 -6.75 19.00
CA GLN A 132 -26.23 -7.98 18.91
C GLN A 132 -24.79 -7.71 18.52
N VAL A 133 -24.53 -6.79 17.57
CA VAL A 133 -23.18 -6.37 17.19
C VAL A 133 -22.42 -5.84 18.41
N CYS A 134 -23.02 -4.91 19.16
CA CYS A 134 -22.36 -4.29 20.31
C CYS A 134 -22.07 -5.28 21.46
N GLN A 135 -22.89 -6.32 21.61
CA GLN A 135 -22.62 -7.41 22.56
C GLN A 135 -21.48 -8.31 22.07
N GLN A 136 -21.47 -8.70 20.79
CA GLN A 136 -20.43 -9.58 20.23
C GLN A 136 -19.03 -8.96 20.24
N VAL A 137 -18.94 -7.64 20.13
CA VAL A 137 -17.67 -6.90 20.08
C VAL A 137 -17.27 -6.29 21.42
N ALA A 138 -17.97 -6.61 22.51
CA ALA A 138 -17.70 -6.05 23.84
C ALA A 138 -16.26 -6.28 24.30
N GLU A 139 -15.70 -7.48 24.09
CA GLU A 139 -14.31 -7.79 24.45
C GLU A 139 -13.30 -7.03 23.60
N MET A 140 -13.57 -6.83 22.29
CA MET A 140 -12.70 -6.01 21.43
C MET A 140 -12.70 -4.55 21.89
N ARG A 141 -13.87 -4.03 22.27
CA ARG A 141 -14.00 -2.66 22.81
C ARG A 141 -13.23 -2.52 24.14
N LYS A 142 -13.37 -3.49 25.04
CA LYS A 142 -12.63 -3.54 26.30
C LYS A 142 -11.11 -3.58 26.05
N LEU A 143 -10.66 -4.41 25.12
CA LEU A 143 -9.26 -4.45 24.71
C LEU A 143 -8.81 -3.09 24.18
N ALA A 144 -9.55 -2.47 23.26
CA ALA A 144 -9.20 -1.16 22.72
C ALA A 144 -9.06 -0.07 23.79
N SER A 145 -9.88 -0.11 24.85
CA SER A 145 -9.77 0.80 25.99
C SER A 145 -8.47 0.65 26.79
N THR A 146 -7.79 -0.50 26.72
CA THR A 146 -6.55 -0.75 27.45
C THR A 146 -5.28 -0.65 26.60
N LEU A 147 -5.41 -0.69 25.27
CA LEU A 147 -4.24 -0.60 24.37
C LEU A 147 -3.64 0.81 24.36
N ASP A 148 -2.40 0.90 24.85
CA ASP A 148 -1.46 1.98 24.56
C ASP A 148 -0.59 1.63 23.33
N ALA A 149 0.36 2.50 22.98
CA ALA A 149 1.18 2.31 21.78
C ALA A 149 1.97 0.98 21.79
N LYS A 150 2.43 0.53 22.96
CA LYS A 150 3.13 -0.76 23.08
C LYS A 150 2.14 -1.91 22.95
N GLY A 151 1.00 -1.83 23.63
CA GLY A 151 -0.05 -2.84 23.53
C GLY A 151 -0.58 -3.01 22.10
N LEU A 152 -0.75 -1.90 21.36
CA LEU A 152 -1.14 -1.95 19.95
C LEU A 152 -0.08 -2.65 19.10
N HIS A 153 1.21 -2.37 19.32
CA HIS A 153 2.29 -3.05 18.63
C HIS A 153 2.32 -4.55 18.95
N ASP A 154 2.27 -4.92 20.23
CA ASP A 154 2.26 -6.33 20.65
C ASP A 154 1.04 -7.07 20.04
N TYR A 155 -0.13 -6.43 20.02
CA TYR A 155 -1.33 -6.95 19.37
C TYR A 155 -1.10 -7.18 17.87
N ALA A 156 -0.55 -6.19 17.17
CA ALA A 156 -0.31 -6.25 15.73
C ALA A 156 0.69 -7.35 15.36
N VAL A 157 1.78 -7.48 16.12
CA VAL A 157 2.80 -8.54 15.94
C VAL A 157 2.18 -9.94 16.15
N ALA A 158 1.40 -10.11 17.21
CA ALA A 158 0.74 -11.37 17.50
C ALA A 158 -0.21 -11.77 16.35
N LYS A 159 -1.01 -10.81 15.85
CA LYS A 159 -1.91 -11.04 14.71
C LYS A 159 -1.16 -11.29 13.40
N ALA A 160 -0.06 -10.59 13.16
CA ALA A 160 0.75 -10.77 11.96
C ALA A 160 1.38 -12.17 11.91
N THR A 161 1.77 -12.69 13.08
CA THR A 161 2.26 -14.06 13.20
C THR A 161 1.19 -15.08 12.82
N SER A 162 -0.09 -14.84 13.19
CA SER A 162 -1.21 -15.69 12.77
C SER A 162 -1.60 -15.51 11.30
N ALA A 163 -1.35 -14.34 10.72
CA ALA A 163 -1.58 -14.01 9.31
C ALA A 163 -0.37 -14.32 8.42
N ALA A 164 0.61 -15.07 8.94
CA ALA A 164 1.89 -15.35 8.31
C ALA A 164 1.79 -15.91 6.88
N ASP A 165 0.73 -16.67 6.61
CA ASP A 165 0.52 -17.43 5.36
C ASP A 165 -0.54 -16.79 4.45
N SER A 166 -1.18 -15.69 4.86
CA SER A 166 -2.23 -15.03 4.05
C SER A 166 -1.69 -14.09 2.98
N HIS A 167 -0.38 -13.84 2.94
CA HIS A 167 0.25 -12.94 1.98
C HIS A 167 1.49 -13.57 1.33
N PRO A 168 1.70 -13.40 0.01
CA PRO A 168 2.95 -13.77 -0.63
C PRO A 168 4.09 -12.94 -0.03
N ARG A 169 5.11 -13.59 0.53
CA ARG A 169 6.23 -12.93 1.20
C ARG A 169 7.33 -12.54 0.22
N CYS A 170 8.04 -11.46 0.53
CA CYS A 170 9.22 -11.09 -0.25
C CYS A 170 10.32 -12.13 -0.04
N SER A 171 10.88 -12.66 -1.13
CA SER A 171 12.13 -13.41 -1.07
C SER A 171 13.25 -12.46 -0.62
N LYS A 172 14.13 -12.96 0.26
CA LYS A 172 15.32 -12.22 0.71
C LYS A 172 16.34 -12.06 -0.40
#